data_AF-A0A916FWL9-F1
#
_entry.id   AF-A0A916FWL9-F1
#
_cell.length_a   1.000
_cell.length_b   1.000
_cell.length_c   1.000
_cell.angle_alpha   90.00
_cell.angle_beta   90.00
_cell.angle_gamma   90.00
#
_symmetry.space_group_name_H-M   'P 1'
#
loop_
_entity.id
_entity.type
_entity.pdbx_description
1 polymer ?
#
loop_
_entity_poly.entity_id
_entity_poly.type
_entity_poly.pdbx_seq_one_letter_code
_entity_poly.pdbx_strand_id
1 'polypeptide(L)'
;MSDFVHLHVHSEYSLLDGLPHPKDIVARAAELQQTALALTDHGAMFAAIEFYDACKAKGIKPLIGVEAYIAKRSMKDRDAKEDRNSNHLLLLAENNVGYQNLLKLVSAAELEGFYYYPRVDHDLLAQYSE
;
A
#
# COMPACT_ATOMS: atom_id res chain seq x y z
N MET A 1 7.96 -11.46 26.29
CA MET A 1 7.84 -11.54 24.82
C MET A 1 8.01 -10.14 24.29
N SER A 2 8.79 -9.94 23.22
CA SER A 2 8.88 -8.64 22.56
C SER A 2 7.65 -8.46 21.67
N ASP A 3 6.94 -7.35 21.83
CA ASP A 3 5.83 -7.01 20.95
C ASP A 3 6.35 -6.79 19.52
N PHE A 4 5.63 -7.32 18.53
CA PHE A 4 5.99 -7.20 17.12
C PHE A 4 4.74 -6.95 16.26
N VAL A 5 4.88 -6.03 15.30
CA VAL A 5 3.82 -5.62 14.38
C VAL A 5 4.37 -5.69 12.96
N HIS A 6 3.67 -6.41 12.06
CA HIS A 6 4.00 -6.39 10.65
C HIS A 6 3.52 -5.09 10.01
N LEU A 7 4.45 -4.34 9.40
CA LEU A 7 4.19 -3.07 8.73
C LEU A 7 4.24 -3.14 7.19
N HIS A 8 4.64 -4.29 6.65
CA HIS A 8 4.74 -4.54 5.21
C HIS A 8 4.14 -5.91 4.95
N VAL A 9 2.90 -5.93 4.46
CA VAL A 9 2.11 -7.15 4.27
C VAL A 9 1.30 -7.03 2.99
N HIS A 10 1.33 -8.09 2.19
CA HIS A 10 0.56 -8.22 0.95
C HIS A 10 -0.60 -9.17 1.14
N SER A 11 -1.75 -8.79 0.60
CA SER A 11 -2.92 -9.65 0.42
C SER A 11 -3.06 -10.09 -1.03
N GLU A 12 -4.04 -10.95 -1.30
CA GLU A 12 -4.41 -11.35 -2.67
C GLU A 12 -4.75 -10.18 -3.61
N TYR A 13 -5.00 -8.97 -3.08
CA TYR A 13 -5.21 -7.77 -3.88
C TYR A 13 -3.90 -7.17 -4.42
N SER A 14 -2.73 -7.64 -3.98
CA SER A 14 -1.49 -7.56 -4.74
C SER A 14 -1.54 -8.56 -5.89
N LEU A 15 -2.29 -8.22 -6.93
CA LEU A 15 -2.63 -9.14 -8.01
C LEU A 15 -1.38 -9.80 -8.62
N LEU A 16 -1.48 -11.11 -8.86
CA LEU A 16 -0.42 -11.96 -9.42
C LEU A 16 0.81 -12.19 -8.50
N ASP A 17 0.77 -11.75 -7.24
CA ASP A 17 1.85 -11.99 -6.28
C ASP A 17 1.34 -12.40 -4.88
N GLY A 18 0.51 -11.55 -4.27
CA GLY A 18 -0.04 -11.82 -2.95
C GLY A 18 -1.01 -13.01 -2.95
N LEU A 19 -0.95 -13.82 -1.89
CA LEU A 19 -1.73 -15.06 -1.76
C LEU A 19 -2.86 -15.00 -0.72
N PRO A 20 -2.66 -14.47 0.50
CA PRO A 20 -3.67 -14.59 1.54
C PRO A 20 -4.80 -13.56 1.38
N HIS A 21 -6.03 -13.99 1.60
CA HIS A 21 -7.17 -13.10 1.68
C HIS A 21 -7.04 -12.19 2.92
N PRO A 22 -7.41 -10.88 2.87
CA PRO A 22 -7.19 -9.95 3.99
C PRO A 22 -7.73 -10.43 5.34
N LYS A 23 -8.92 -11.07 5.34
CA LYS A 23 -9.52 -11.65 6.55
C LYS A 23 -8.66 -12.75 7.19
N ASP A 24 -7.95 -13.55 6.41
CA ASP A 24 -7.09 -14.64 6.91
C ASP A 24 -5.82 -14.08 7.55
N ILE A 25 -5.26 -13.01 6.96
CA ILE A 25 -4.12 -12.28 7.53
C ILE A 25 -4.50 -11.74 8.92
N VAL A 26 -5.68 -11.11 9.04
CA VAL A 26 -6.17 -10.57 10.31
C VAL A 26 -6.46 -11.68 11.32
N ALA A 27 -7.05 -12.79 10.89
CA ALA A 27 -7.29 -13.95 11.75
C ALA A 27 -5.98 -14.48 12.33
N ARG A 28 -4.93 -14.59 11.49
CA ARG A 28 -3.61 -15.03 11.93
C ARG A 28 -2.96 -14.06 12.92
N ALA A 29 -3.07 -12.75 12.67
CA ALA A 29 -2.56 -11.74 13.60
C ALA A 29 -3.27 -11.80 14.97
N ALA A 30 -4.57 -12.10 15.00
CA ALA A 30 -5.33 -12.29 16.23
C ALA A 30 -4.88 -13.53 17.01
N GLU A 31 -4.63 -14.66 16.33
CA GLU A 31 -4.07 -15.87 16.95
C GLU A 31 -2.71 -15.62 17.59
N LEU A 32 -1.89 -14.78 16.94
CA LEU A 32 -0.58 -14.36 17.41
C LEU A 32 -0.63 -13.24 18.45
N GLN A 33 -1.83 -12.80 18.86
CA GLN A 33 -2.05 -11.75 19.86
C GLN A 33 -1.41 -10.40 19.48
N GLN A 34 -1.31 -10.09 18.18
CA GLN A 34 -0.82 -8.79 17.72
C GLN A 34 -1.85 -7.69 17.98
N THR A 35 -1.38 -6.53 18.43
CA THR A 35 -2.25 -5.37 18.74
C THR A 35 -2.51 -4.48 17.53
N ALA A 36 -1.67 -4.56 16.50
CA ALA A 36 -1.77 -3.81 15.26
C ALA A 36 -1.27 -4.64 14.08
N LEU A 37 -1.72 -4.27 12.87
CA LEU A 37 -1.32 -4.91 11.62
C LEU A 37 -1.43 -3.89 10.48
N ALA A 38 -0.45 -3.87 9.57
CA ALA A 38 -0.54 -3.09 8.34
C ALA A 38 -0.98 -3.93 7.15
N LEU A 39 -1.55 -3.26 6.14
CA LEU A 39 -1.74 -3.81 4.81
C LEU A 39 -1.20 -2.82 3.77
N THR A 40 -0.32 -3.31 2.90
CA THR A 40 0.50 -2.50 1.98
C THR A 40 0.62 -3.19 0.64
N ASP A 41 -0.52 -3.36 -0.03
CA ASP A 41 -0.58 -4.01 -1.34
C ASP A 41 0.19 -3.25 -2.44
N HIS A 42 0.56 -3.95 -3.50
CA HIS A 42 1.32 -3.38 -4.61
C HIS A 42 0.50 -2.39 -5.42
N GLY A 43 0.88 -1.11 -5.36
CA GLY A 43 0.37 -0.05 -6.22
C GLY A 43 -1.13 0.25 -6.09
N ALA A 44 -1.84 -0.41 -5.19
CA ALA A 44 -3.29 -0.35 -5.06
C ALA A 44 -3.75 -0.47 -3.60
N MET A 45 -4.98 -0.01 -3.35
CA MET A 45 -5.61 -0.05 -2.01
C MET A 45 -6.98 -0.74 -2.04
N PHE A 46 -7.18 -1.70 -2.96
CA PHE A 46 -8.47 -2.36 -3.17
C PHE A 46 -9.02 -3.06 -1.93
N ALA A 47 -8.11 -3.67 -1.14
CA ALA A 47 -8.43 -4.39 0.09
C ALA A 47 -8.70 -3.51 1.31
N ALA A 48 -8.45 -2.19 1.24
CA ALA A 48 -8.30 -1.36 2.42
C ALA A 48 -9.53 -1.39 3.36
N ILE A 49 -10.74 -1.31 2.79
CA ILE A 49 -11.99 -1.32 3.59
C ILE A 49 -12.25 -2.70 4.20
N GLU A 50 -12.10 -3.76 3.40
CA GLU A 50 -12.30 -5.14 3.89
C GLU A 50 -11.31 -5.49 5.01
N PHE A 51 -10.05 -5.11 4.86
CA PHE A 51 -9.03 -5.26 5.88
C PHE A 51 -9.33 -4.44 7.15
N TYR A 52 -9.74 -3.19 6.98
CA TYR A 52 -10.11 -2.30 8.08
C TYR A 52 -11.24 -2.92 8.92
N ASP A 53 -12.32 -3.34 8.26
CA ASP A 53 -13.48 -3.94 8.94
C ASP A 53 -13.10 -5.25 9.66
N ALA A 54 -12.28 -6.08 9.02
CA ALA A 54 -11.78 -7.31 9.64
C ALA A 54 -10.94 -7.04 10.90
N CYS A 55 -10.02 -6.08 10.84
CA CYS A 55 -9.22 -5.66 11.99
C CYS A 55 -10.10 -5.16 13.14
N LYS A 56 -11.07 -4.29 12.82
CA LYS A 56 -12.02 -3.74 13.79
C LYS A 56 -12.83 -4.84 14.49
N ALA A 57 -13.28 -5.86 13.75
CA ALA A 57 -14.02 -6.99 14.31
C ALA A 57 -13.18 -7.85 15.28
N LYS A 58 -11.85 -7.83 15.16
CA LYS A 58 -10.92 -8.58 16.02
C LYS A 58 -10.23 -7.73 17.08
N GLY A 59 -10.53 -6.42 17.15
CA GLY A 59 -9.89 -5.51 18.09
C GLY A 59 -8.41 -5.21 17.77
N ILE A 60 -7.99 -5.43 16.53
CA ILE A 60 -6.63 -5.12 16.05
C ILE A 60 -6.65 -3.70 15.47
N LYS A 61 -5.62 -2.89 15.75
CA LYS A 61 -5.45 -1.57 15.12
C LYS A 61 -5.03 -1.74 13.65
N PRO A 62 -5.88 -1.36 12.67
CA PRO A 62 -5.48 -1.38 11.27
C PRO A 62 -4.51 -0.23 10.98
N LEU A 63 -3.45 -0.51 10.22
CA LEU A 63 -2.50 0.47 9.69
C LEU A 63 -2.61 0.43 8.15
N ILE A 64 -3.18 1.46 7.56
CA ILE A 64 -3.45 1.47 6.12
C ILE A 64 -2.23 2.02 5.37
N GLY A 65 -1.78 1.28 4.36
CA GLY A 65 -0.64 1.66 3.54
C GLY A 65 -0.76 1.18 2.10
N VAL A 66 0.32 1.37 1.36
CA VAL A 66 0.51 0.88 -0.01
C VAL A 66 2.01 0.73 -0.26
N GLU A 67 2.40 -0.32 -0.98
CA GLU A 67 3.74 -0.38 -1.56
C GLU A 67 3.67 0.24 -2.97
N ALA A 68 4.00 1.52 -3.07
CA ALA A 68 3.91 2.28 -4.30
C ALA A 68 5.09 1.98 -5.23
N TYR A 69 4.86 2.07 -6.54
CA TYR A 69 5.93 2.05 -7.53
C TYR A 69 6.44 3.48 -7.77
N ILE A 70 7.75 3.69 -7.69
CA ILE A 70 8.40 4.97 -8.01
C ILE A 70 9.04 4.90 -9.39
N ALA A 71 8.69 5.88 -10.22
CA ALA A 71 9.36 6.14 -11.49
C ALA A 71 10.78 6.69 -11.23
N LYS A 72 11.74 6.28 -12.05
CA LYS A 72 13.14 6.77 -11.95
C LYS A 72 13.28 8.26 -12.28
N ARG A 73 12.39 8.77 -13.14
CA ARG A 73 12.34 10.15 -13.62
C ARG A 73 10.94 10.72 -13.34
N SER A 74 10.22 11.24 -14.34
CA SER A 74 8.81 11.57 -14.17
C SER A 74 7.94 10.32 -14.28
N MET A 75 6.83 10.27 -13.54
CA MET A 75 5.80 9.25 -13.73
C MET A 75 5.15 9.31 -15.13
N LYS A 76 5.30 10.44 -15.83
CA LYS A 76 4.76 10.67 -17.20
C LYS A 76 5.68 10.16 -18.31
N ASP A 77 6.93 9.82 -18.00
CA ASP A 77 7.91 9.32 -18.97
C ASP A 77 7.71 7.82 -19.26
N ARG A 78 7.86 7.43 -20.54
CA ARG A 78 7.64 6.05 -21.06
C ARG A 78 8.74 5.61 -22.04
N ASP A 79 9.97 6.06 -21.83
CA ASP A 79 11.10 5.56 -22.62
C ASP A 79 11.37 4.07 -22.30
N ALA A 80 11.47 3.26 -23.36
CA ALA A 80 11.57 1.81 -23.23
C ALA A 80 12.89 1.31 -22.59
N LYS A 81 13.94 2.14 -22.58
CA LYS A 81 15.23 1.82 -21.94
C LYS A 81 15.32 2.42 -20.55
N GLU A 82 14.95 3.69 -20.41
CA GLU A 82 15.14 4.43 -19.17
C GLU A 82 14.02 4.18 -18.15
N ASP A 83 12.76 4.07 -18.59
CA ASP A 83 11.58 4.12 -17.71
C ASP A 83 10.86 2.78 -17.53
N ARG A 84 11.39 1.72 -18.14
CA ARG A 84 10.82 0.36 -18.05
C ARG A 84 10.78 -0.17 -16.61
N ASN A 85 11.74 0.20 -15.78
CA ASN A 85 11.86 -0.31 -14.42
C ASN A 85 11.40 0.74 -13.40
N SER A 86 10.69 0.29 -12.37
CA SER A 86 10.31 1.06 -11.18
C SER A 86 10.93 0.45 -9.93
N ASN A 87 11.04 1.26 -8.88
CA ASN A 87 11.41 0.80 -7.54
C ASN A 87 10.17 0.77 -6.64
N HIS A 88 10.20 0.02 -5.55
CA HIS A 88 9.13 0.05 -4.55
C HIS A 88 9.41 1.08 -3.45
N LEU A 89 8.34 1.69 -2.93
CA LEU A 89 8.36 2.50 -1.73
C LEU A 89 7.16 2.15 -0.84
N LEU A 90 7.47 1.72 0.39
CA LEU A 90 6.48 1.50 1.42
C LEU A 90 5.96 2.84 1.96
N LEU A 91 4.65 3.04 1.91
CA LEU A 91 3.97 4.22 2.47
C LEU A 91 2.90 3.79 3.47
N LEU A 92 2.83 4.48 4.61
CA LEU A 92 1.84 4.25 5.66
C LEU A 92 1.13 5.56 5.99
N ALA A 93 -0.19 5.50 6.13
CA ALA A 93 -0.97 6.63 6.61
C ALA A 93 -0.93 6.70 8.14
N GLU A 94 -0.36 7.77 8.69
CA GLU A 94 -0.37 8.03 10.13
C GLU A 94 -1.76 8.45 10.63
N ASN A 95 -2.50 9.18 9.79
CA ASN A 95 -3.78 9.79 10.13
C ASN A 95 -4.73 9.81 8.91
N ASN A 96 -5.91 10.42 9.07
CA ASN A 96 -6.92 10.47 8.00
C ASN A 96 -6.49 11.33 6.80
N VAL A 97 -5.68 12.37 7.02
CA VAL A 97 -5.11 13.17 5.92
C VAL A 97 -4.15 12.31 5.11
N GLY A 98 -3.24 11.61 5.79
CA GLY A 98 -2.35 10.62 5.16
C GLY A 98 -3.12 9.57 4.36
N TYR A 99 -4.23 9.03 4.89
CA TYR A 99 -5.09 8.10 4.15
C TYR A 99 -5.66 8.71 2.87
N GLN A 100 -6.20 9.94 2.94
CA GLN A 100 -6.70 10.65 1.77
C GLN A 100 -5.59 10.95 0.76
N ASN A 101 -4.38 11.24 1.23
CA ASN A 101 -3.20 11.45 0.39
C ASN A 101 -2.80 10.17 -0.33
N LEU A 102 -2.79 9.01 0.34
CA LEU A 102 -2.55 7.71 -0.31
C LEU A 102 -3.58 7.43 -1.42
N LEU A 103 -4.87 7.71 -1.17
CA LEU A 103 -5.91 7.55 -2.19
C LEU A 103 -5.63 8.41 -3.44
N LYS A 104 -5.20 9.68 -3.25
CA LYS A 104 -4.84 10.58 -4.36
C LYS A 104 -3.61 10.07 -5.11
N LEU A 105 -2.58 9.63 -4.38
CA LEU A 105 -1.34 9.09 -4.95
C LEU A 105 -1.62 7.87 -5.83
N VAL A 106 -2.32 6.87 -5.30
CA VAL A 106 -2.68 5.64 -6.03
C VAL A 106 -3.57 5.96 -7.24
N SER A 107 -4.55 6.86 -7.07
CA SER A 107 -5.41 7.27 -8.19
C SER A 107 -4.62 7.95 -9.31
N ALA A 108 -3.71 8.88 -8.98
CA ALA A 108 -2.86 9.55 -9.96
C ALA A 108 -1.86 8.58 -10.61
N ALA A 109 -1.32 7.63 -9.86
CA ALA A 109 -0.43 6.59 -10.37
C ALA A 109 -1.11 5.74 -11.45
N GLU A 110 -2.37 5.37 -11.24
CA GLU A 110 -3.20 4.62 -12.19
C GLU A 110 -3.62 5.46 -13.40
N LEU A 111 -4.08 6.70 -13.18
CA LEU A 111 -4.65 7.53 -14.24
C LEU A 111 -3.60 8.23 -15.12
N GLU A 112 -2.48 8.64 -14.52
CA GLU A 112 -1.46 9.47 -15.19
C GLU A 112 -0.10 8.77 -15.30
N GLY A 113 0.28 8.00 -14.27
CA GLY A 113 1.61 7.42 -14.11
C GLY A 113 1.80 6.01 -14.68
N PHE A 114 0.72 5.40 -15.18
CA PHE A 114 0.74 4.01 -15.60
C PHE A 114 1.65 3.81 -16.82
N TYR A 115 2.54 2.82 -16.71
CA TYR A 115 3.30 2.29 -17.82
C TYR A 115 3.26 0.75 -17.82
N TYR A 116 4.18 0.08 -17.11
CA TYR A 116 4.06 -1.34 -16.77
C TYR A 116 3.38 -1.55 -15.41
N TYR A 117 3.53 -0.55 -14.53
CA TYR A 117 2.96 -0.48 -13.19
C TYR A 117 2.38 0.93 -12.99
N PRO A 118 1.43 1.13 -12.05
CA PRO A 118 0.98 2.46 -11.65
C PRO A 118 2.07 3.13 -10.82
N ARG A 119 2.79 4.10 -11.40
CA ARG A 119 3.96 4.73 -10.79
C ARG A 119 3.65 6.14 -10.29
N VAL A 120 4.24 6.54 -9.17
CA VAL A 120 4.35 7.93 -8.73
C VAL A 120 5.76 8.46 -8.96
N ASP A 121 5.95 9.77 -8.85
CA ASP A 121 7.26 10.41 -8.81
C ASP A 121 7.44 11.26 -7.53
N HIS A 122 8.65 11.78 -7.34
CA HIS A 122 9.00 12.53 -6.13
C HIS A 122 8.22 13.85 -6.00
N ASP A 123 7.85 14.49 -7.10
CA ASP A 123 7.08 15.73 -7.09
C ASP A 123 5.66 15.48 -6.56
N LEU A 124 5.00 14.42 -7.07
CA LEU A 124 3.69 14.02 -6.59
C LEU A 124 3.72 13.57 -5.11
N LEU A 125 4.76 12.81 -4.71
CA LEU A 125 4.95 12.41 -3.32
C LEU A 125 5.11 13.63 -2.40
N ALA A 126 5.89 14.63 -2.80
CA ALA A 126 6.07 15.86 -2.03
C ALA A 126 4.75 16.63 -1.87
N GLN A 127 3.93 16.69 -2.94
CA GLN A 127 2.62 17.35 -2.91
C GLN A 127 1.65 16.72 -1.90
N TYR A 128 1.73 15.40 -1.67
CA TYR A 128 0.82 14.65 -0.80
C TYR A 128 1.55 14.00 0.39
N SER A 129 2.52 14.73 0.97
CA SER A 129 3.42 14.23 2.03
C SER A 129 2.97 14.48 3.47
N GLU A 130 1.80 15.12 3.67
CA GLU A 130 1.20 15.28 5.01
C GLU A 130 0.70 13.94 5.58
#